data_AF-A0A5R8LAV4-F1
#
_entry.id   AF-A0A5R8LAV4-F1
#
_cell.length_a   1.000
_cell.length_b   1.000
_cell.length_c   1.000
_cell.angle_alpha   90.00
_cell.angle_beta   90.00
_cell.angle_gamma   90.00
#
_symmetry.space_group_name_H-M   'P 1'
#
loop_
_entity.id
_entity.type
_entity.pdbx_description
1 polymer ?
#
loop_
_entity_poly.entity_id
_entity_poly.type
_entity_poly.pdbx_seq_one_letter_code
_entity_poly.pdbx_strand_id
1 'polypeptide(L)'
;MGPSNAFGTDRTPRRVTDQIGDHMARFGNSADPSLRLETTTGALGQLQYVAFPARRTRVSPTEHIETSKRHVLLERSLEDGMITIAPLNTLAGSERFFQSKYPKLLRITFAHSEAGAVENPFEEEGEPVLFGPDTFHVDEFLESLPPGFVKDPQYGLGLLKDNNRLVRLIEDHSECSELRIVPGSGIKVDDDVFRVGQAAWEELWSEIVRINNRGNLAASRVKDSCVNNYLADALGLEQSRPKLGRLTMSKLLTRAANGEEALTEDDQVELLSAMQAQARVAAEVAPDTVVALQHDLELVNLDRLIERFEADLEKKHGEEHWQQFFASNAFALQQVFGSPLVSVASKASVGGTKLDGSGNKIADYLFKNPLTANVALVEIKTPTTKIVKSTAYRDGVYGITSELSQAVTQVLDQAHQLKLHFANVKSDSRQYDLEAYSIGCFVIAGRLPPADQPDKTKSLELFRGNSRAVSIVTFDEVLASLRLLRDLLTDEPSATGPGAEPN
;
A
#
# COMPACT_ATOMS: atom_id res chain seq x y z
N MET A 1 33.18 -21.35 55.33
CA MET A 1 32.59 -21.50 53.98
C MET A 1 31.89 -20.20 53.65
N GLY A 2 32.30 -19.31 52.75
CA GLY A 2 33.49 -19.11 51.93
C GLY A 2 33.42 -17.63 51.46
N PRO A 3 34.54 -16.91 51.28
CA PRO A 3 34.53 -15.49 50.95
C PRO A 3 34.31 -15.26 49.44
N SER A 4 33.70 -14.12 49.10
CA SER A 4 33.48 -13.65 47.74
C SER A 4 34.79 -13.20 47.08
N ASN A 5 35.17 -13.85 45.99
CA ASN A 5 36.28 -13.41 45.12
C ASN A 5 35.80 -12.28 44.20
N ALA A 6 36.29 -11.06 44.44
CA ALA A 6 36.33 -9.99 43.46
C ALA A 6 37.67 -10.08 42.71
N PHE A 7 37.64 -10.52 41.45
CA PHE A 7 38.78 -10.41 40.53
C PHE A 7 38.60 -9.15 39.67
N GLY A 8 39.26 -8.07 40.09
CA GLY A 8 39.61 -6.98 39.18
C GLY A 8 40.76 -7.44 38.28
N THR A 9 40.57 -7.34 36.97
CA THR A 9 41.68 -7.41 36.02
C THR A 9 41.75 -6.09 35.27
N ASP A 10 42.73 -5.31 35.71
CA ASP A 10 43.29 -4.16 35.02
C ASP A 10 43.82 -4.61 33.65
N ARG A 11 43.26 -4.05 32.57
CA ARG A 11 43.79 -4.18 31.22
C ARG A 11 43.90 -2.81 30.59
N THR A 12 45.04 -2.20 30.83
CA THR A 12 45.64 -1.19 29.96
C THR A 12 45.71 -1.70 28.51
N PRO A 13 45.26 -0.94 27.51
CA PRO A 13 45.47 -1.32 26.11
C PRO A 13 46.94 -1.03 25.75
N ARG A 14 47.67 -2.10 25.42
CA ARG A 14 48.97 -2.03 24.75
C ARG A 14 48.81 -1.28 23.42
N ARG A 15 49.55 -0.18 23.26
CA ARG A 15 49.86 0.40 21.94
C ARG A 15 50.61 -0.65 21.12
N VAL A 16 49.96 -1.16 20.08
CA VAL A 16 50.64 -1.85 18.97
C VAL A 16 50.86 -0.79 17.91
N THR A 17 52.10 -0.33 17.83
CA THR A 17 52.67 0.27 16.62
C THR A 17 52.81 -0.86 15.61
N ASP A 18 52.00 -0.86 14.55
CA ASP A 18 52.29 -1.62 13.34
C ASP A 18 51.93 -0.78 12.11
N GLN A 19 52.99 -0.52 11.33
CA GLN A 19 53.05 -0.36 9.89
C GLN A 19 51.76 0.07 9.18
N ILE A 20 51.71 1.35 8.82
CA ILE A 20 50.78 1.90 7.83
C ILE A 20 51.14 1.28 6.48
N GLY A 21 50.44 0.21 6.14
CA GLY A 21 50.38 -0.38 4.81
C GLY A 21 49.38 0.39 3.96
N ASP A 22 49.93 1.08 2.98
CA ASP A 22 49.33 1.58 1.74
C ASP A 22 48.10 0.76 1.26
N HIS A 23 46.89 1.31 1.34
CA HIS A 23 45.68 0.66 0.82
C HIS A 23 44.60 1.63 0.31
N MET A 24 44.83 2.13 -0.92
CA MET A 24 43.72 2.48 -1.81
C MET A 24 42.84 1.24 -2.04
N ALA A 25 41.55 1.34 -1.76
CA ALA A 25 40.58 0.30 -2.09
C ALA A 25 40.44 0.18 -3.62
N ARG A 26 41.20 -0.75 -4.22
CA ARG A 26 41.16 -1.08 -5.65
C ARG A 26 39.86 -1.81 -5.96
N PHE A 27 38.97 -1.21 -6.76
CA PHE A 27 37.96 -1.99 -7.46
C PHE A 27 38.66 -2.75 -8.59
N GLY A 28 38.34 -4.03 -8.79
CA GLY A 28 38.81 -4.88 -9.90
C GLY A 28 40.18 -5.57 -9.73
N ASN A 29 40.17 -6.90 -9.89
CA ASN A 29 41.27 -7.83 -9.67
C ASN A 29 42.26 -7.97 -10.87
N SER A 30 42.43 -6.97 -11.74
CA SER A 30 43.48 -7.07 -12.77
C SER A 30 44.81 -6.58 -12.20
N ALA A 31 45.74 -7.50 -11.96
CA ALA A 31 47.05 -7.21 -11.37
C ALA A 31 48.00 -6.36 -12.26
N ASP A 32 47.62 -6.08 -13.51
CA ASP A 32 48.44 -5.30 -14.45
C ASP A 32 47.72 -3.97 -14.78
N PRO A 33 48.25 -2.81 -14.37
CA PRO A 33 47.60 -1.53 -14.59
C PRO A 33 47.52 -1.22 -16.08
N SER A 34 46.34 -0.78 -16.52
CA SER A 34 46.10 -0.44 -17.92
C SER A 34 46.71 0.92 -18.32
N LEU A 35 46.96 1.76 -17.32
CA LEU A 35 47.58 3.08 -17.45
C LEU A 35 48.92 3.14 -16.72
N ARG A 36 49.84 3.92 -17.26
CA ARG A 36 50.96 4.49 -16.53
C ARG A 36 50.60 5.92 -16.13
N LEU A 37 50.93 6.27 -14.90
CA LEU A 37 50.58 7.55 -14.29
C LEU A 37 51.88 8.26 -13.91
N GLU A 38 51.95 9.56 -14.19
CA GLU A 38 53.13 10.37 -13.93
C GLU A 38 52.69 11.77 -13.48
N THR A 39 53.37 12.32 -12.47
CA THR A 39 53.24 13.73 -12.10
C THR A 39 54.28 14.53 -12.86
N THR A 40 53.85 15.55 -13.57
CA THR A 40 54.70 16.43 -14.38
C THR A 40 54.35 17.89 -14.17
N THR A 41 55.18 18.79 -14.71
CA THR A 41 54.96 20.23 -14.67
C THR A 41 54.46 20.70 -16.03
N GLY A 42 53.30 21.35 -16.04
CA GLY A 42 52.69 21.93 -17.24
C GLY A 42 53.44 23.18 -17.74
N ALA A 43 53.00 23.69 -18.89
CA ALA A 43 53.65 24.81 -19.57
C ALA A 43 53.65 26.13 -18.76
N LEU A 44 52.73 26.29 -17.80
CA LEU A 44 52.62 27.47 -16.93
C LEU A 44 53.17 27.19 -15.52
N GLY A 45 53.89 26.08 -15.33
CA GLY A 45 54.44 25.68 -14.03
C GLY A 45 53.46 24.89 -13.14
N GLN A 46 52.21 24.71 -13.58
CA GLN A 46 51.20 23.98 -12.82
C GLN A 46 51.51 22.49 -12.70
N LEU A 47 51.11 21.87 -11.59
CA LEU A 47 51.24 20.42 -11.43
C LEU A 47 50.19 19.74 -12.30
N GLN A 48 50.60 18.77 -13.12
CA GLN A 48 49.74 17.94 -13.95
C GLN A 48 49.94 16.47 -13.58
N TYR A 49 48.84 15.77 -13.37
CA TYR A 49 48.83 14.32 -13.27
C TYR A 49 48.37 13.73 -14.60
N VAL A 50 49.29 13.06 -15.29
CA VAL A 50 49.09 12.58 -16.66
C VAL A 50 49.02 11.06 -16.70
N ALA A 51 48.08 10.56 -17.51
CA ALA A 51 47.94 9.15 -17.82
C ALA A 51 48.31 8.87 -19.28
N PHE A 52 48.92 7.72 -19.51
CA PHE A 52 49.20 7.19 -20.84
C PHE A 52 49.01 5.68 -20.86
N PRO A 53 48.64 5.09 -22.01
CA PRO A 53 48.40 3.65 -22.08
C PRO A 53 49.64 2.85 -21.68
N ALA A 54 49.48 1.83 -20.83
CA ALA A 54 50.58 0.93 -20.50
C ALA A 54 51.06 0.11 -21.71
N ARG A 55 50.16 -0.09 -22.69
CA ARG A 55 50.36 -0.80 -23.96
C ARG A 55 49.56 -0.09 -25.05
N ARG A 56 49.96 -0.23 -26.32
CA ARG A 56 49.22 0.32 -27.47
C ARG A 56 47.78 -0.19 -27.44
N THR A 57 46.80 0.71 -27.35
CA THR A 57 45.39 0.36 -27.16
C THR A 57 44.61 0.67 -28.43
N ARG A 58 43.93 -0.33 -28.99
CA ARG A 58 43.00 -0.15 -30.11
C ARG A 58 41.69 0.44 -29.59
N VAL A 59 41.24 1.54 -30.17
CA VAL A 59 39.97 2.22 -29.80
C VAL A 59 38.90 2.11 -30.88
N SER A 60 39.30 1.89 -32.12
CA SER A 60 38.42 1.54 -33.23
C SER A 60 39.15 0.60 -34.21
N PRO A 61 38.50 0.05 -35.24
CA PRO A 61 39.17 -0.79 -36.23
C PRO A 61 40.37 -0.13 -36.92
N THR A 62 40.38 1.20 -37.02
CA THR A 62 41.41 1.98 -37.71
C THR A 62 42.26 2.85 -36.78
N GLU A 63 41.84 3.07 -35.52
CA GLU A 63 42.48 4.01 -34.60
C GLU A 63 43.09 3.31 -33.38
N HIS A 64 44.31 3.73 -33.05
CA HIS A 64 45.04 3.27 -31.88
C HIS A 64 45.56 4.46 -31.09
N ILE A 65 45.55 4.32 -29.76
CA ILE A 65 46.22 5.24 -28.87
C ILE A 65 47.60 4.67 -28.57
N GLU A 66 48.63 5.41 -28.99
CA GLU A 66 50.02 5.06 -28.78
C GLU A 66 50.44 5.28 -27.31
N THR A 67 51.39 4.49 -26.82
CA THR A 67 51.86 4.55 -25.42
C THR A 67 52.57 5.86 -25.08
N SER A 68 52.94 6.67 -26.08
CA SER A 68 53.54 8.00 -25.90
C SER A 68 52.49 9.11 -25.73
N LYS A 69 51.21 8.85 -26.03
CA LYS A 69 50.16 9.87 -25.95
C LYS A 69 49.78 10.08 -24.48
N ARG A 70 50.06 11.29 -23.98
CA ARG A 70 49.76 11.71 -22.61
C ARG A 70 48.41 12.42 -22.57
N HIS A 71 47.63 12.10 -21.55
CA HIS A 71 46.33 12.70 -21.25
C HIS A 71 46.34 13.22 -19.83
N VAL A 72 46.02 14.50 -19.65
CA VAL A 72 45.91 15.09 -18.33
C VAL A 72 44.63 14.58 -17.66
N LEU A 73 44.77 14.00 -16.47
CA LEU A 73 43.63 13.57 -15.65
C LEU A 73 43.31 14.59 -14.56
N LEU A 74 44.33 15.28 -14.04
CA LEU A 74 44.21 16.27 -12.97
C LEU A 74 45.25 17.37 -13.18
N GLU A 75 44.86 18.62 -12.90
CA GLU A 75 45.75 19.77 -12.82
C GLU A 75 45.52 20.53 -11.52
N ARG A 76 46.61 21.04 -10.92
CA ARG A 76 46.53 21.99 -9.81
C ARG A 76 47.08 23.33 -10.25
N SER A 77 46.21 24.33 -10.33
CA SER A 77 46.56 25.70 -10.67
C SER A 77 47.56 26.31 -9.68
N LEU A 78 48.52 27.09 -10.18
CA LEU A 78 49.45 27.85 -9.33
C LEU A 78 48.87 29.18 -8.85
N GLU A 79 47.91 29.73 -9.59
CA GLU A 79 47.36 31.07 -9.36
C GLU A 79 46.37 31.07 -8.19
N ASP A 80 45.44 30.13 -8.21
CA ASP A 80 44.32 30.03 -7.26
C ASP A 80 44.29 28.70 -6.50
N GLY A 81 45.30 27.84 -6.70
CA GLY A 81 45.43 26.54 -6.03
C GLY A 81 44.31 25.53 -6.34
N MET A 82 43.41 25.86 -7.26
CA MET A 82 42.27 25.02 -7.63
C MET A 82 42.75 23.72 -8.27
N ILE A 83 42.04 22.63 -7.96
CA ILE A 83 42.32 21.33 -8.54
C ILE A 83 41.22 21.00 -9.54
N THR A 84 41.59 20.77 -10.80
CA THR A 84 40.66 20.43 -11.87
C THR A 84 40.94 19.02 -12.35
N ILE A 85 39.93 18.15 -12.31
CA ILE A 85 39.98 16.83 -12.92
C ILE A 85 39.29 16.83 -14.28
N ALA A 86 39.85 16.08 -15.22
CA ALA A 86 39.23 15.77 -16.49
C ALA A 86 38.49 14.43 -16.38
N PRO A 87 37.15 14.39 -16.52
CA PRO A 87 36.38 13.17 -16.43
C PRO A 87 36.55 12.35 -17.72
N LEU A 88 37.70 11.71 -17.89
CA LEU A 88 38.03 10.87 -19.05
C LEU A 88 37.75 9.40 -18.76
N ASN A 89 37.28 8.66 -19.77
CA ASN A 89 37.15 7.22 -19.68
C ASN A 89 38.51 6.55 -19.90
N THR A 90 39.06 5.93 -18.87
CA THR A 90 40.38 5.28 -18.93
C THR A 90 40.30 3.76 -18.86
N LEU A 91 39.13 3.16 -19.06
CA LEU A 91 39.00 1.72 -19.07
C LEU A 91 39.55 1.14 -20.37
N ALA A 92 40.65 0.39 -20.28
CA ALA A 92 41.23 -0.26 -21.45
C ALA A 92 40.22 -1.22 -22.12
N GLY A 93 40.12 -1.12 -23.45
CA GLY A 93 39.15 -1.86 -24.26
C GLY A 93 37.82 -1.13 -24.50
N SER A 94 37.62 0.05 -23.90
CA SER A 94 36.49 0.92 -24.27
C SER A 94 36.73 1.60 -25.62
N GLU A 95 35.71 1.66 -26.48
CA GLU A 95 35.73 2.47 -27.70
C GLU A 95 35.87 3.98 -27.40
N ARG A 96 35.57 4.38 -26.17
CA ARG A 96 35.69 5.76 -25.67
C ARG A 96 36.96 5.98 -24.83
N PHE A 97 37.98 5.12 -24.96
CA PHE A 97 39.21 5.25 -24.19
C PHE A 97 39.86 6.62 -24.44
N PHE A 98 40.17 7.32 -23.34
CA PHE A 98 40.59 8.73 -23.25
C PHE A 98 39.65 9.78 -23.85
N GLN A 99 38.39 9.44 -24.11
CA GLN A 99 37.34 10.42 -24.44
C GLN A 99 36.63 10.90 -23.17
N SER A 100 35.99 12.07 -23.26
CA SER A 100 35.17 12.60 -22.16
C SER A 100 34.06 11.63 -21.79
N LYS A 101 33.83 11.44 -20.49
CA LYS A 101 32.70 10.67 -19.95
C LYS A 101 31.38 11.37 -20.21
N TYR A 102 31.39 12.69 -20.32
CA TYR A 102 30.20 13.53 -20.43
C TYR A 102 30.25 14.40 -21.70
N PRO A 103 29.13 14.54 -22.44
CA PRO A 103 29.03 15.38 -23.64
C PRO A 103 29.43 16.85 -23.47
N LYS A 104 28.89 17.54 -22.44
CA LYS A 104 29.12 18.98 -22.18
C LYS A 104 29.98 19.22 -20.95
N LEU A 105 29.85 18.39 -19.91
CA LEU A 105 30.59 18.59 -18.65
C LEU A 105 32.05 18.10 -18.76
N LEU A 106 32.93 18.96 -19.27
CA LEU A 106 34.30 18.60 -19.64
C LEU A 106 35.31 18.68 -18.49
N ARG A 107 34.98 19.36 -17.39
CA ARG A 107 35.87 19.51 -16.24
C ARG A 107 35.10 19.52 -14.93
N ILE A 108 35.77 19.04 -13.88
CA ILE A 108 35.26 19.12 -12.50
C ILE A 108 36.34 19.76 -11.65
N THR A 109 36.02 20.87 -11.00
CA THR A 109 36.99 21.68 -10.25
C THR A 109 36.64 21.69 -8.77
N PHE A 110 37.65 21.61 -7.92
CA PHE A 110 37.54 21.59 -6.48
C PHE A 110 38.31 22.77 -5.90
N ALA A 111 37.62 23.53 -5.04
CA ALA A 111 38.17 24.69 -4.35
C ALA A 111 38.70 24.39 -2.94
N HIS A 112 38.81 23.11 -2.56
CA HIS A 112 38.97 22.69 -1.16
C HIS A 112 40.42 22.36 -0.76
N SER A 113 40.77 22.74 0.48
CA SER A 113 41.98 22.38 1.25
C SER A 113 41.58 21.71 2.57
N GLU A 114 42.38 20.77 3.08
CA GLU A 114 42.17 19.95 4.30
C GLU A 114 41.10 20.43 5.31
N ALA A 115 40.19 19.51 5.64
CA ALA A 115 39.06 19.61 6.56
C ALA A 115 39.08 20.76 7.60
N GLY A 116 38.20 21.75 7.40
CA GLY A 116 37.75 22.68 8.42
C GLY A 116 36.32 23.11 8.12
N ALA A 117 35.38 22.81 9.02
CA ALA A 117 34.00 23.25 8.90
C ALA A 117 33.93 24.78 8.94
N VAL A 118 33.22 25.40 7.98
CA VAL A 118 32.91 26.83 8.02
C VAL A 118 31.39 26.97 8.22
N GLU A 119 31.00 27.67 9.29
CA GLU A 119 29.62 27.83 9.74
C GLU A 119 28.81 28.90 8.98
N ASN A 120 29.35 29.57 7.95
CA ASN A 120 28.57 30.55 7.17
C ASN A 120 29.03 30.62 5.69
N PRO A 121 28.19 30.28 4.69
CA PRO A 121 28.60 30.13 3.29
C PRO A 121 28.78 31.43 2.47
N PHE A 122 28.69 32.63 3.07
CA PHE A 122 28.78 33.91 2.33
C PHE A 122 29.53 35.06 3.04
N GLU A 123 30.29 34.83 4.11
CA GLU A 123 31.13 35.88 4.72
C GLU A 123 32.63 35.66 4.41
N GLU A 124 33.29 36.67 3.86
CA GLU A 124 34.75 36.75 3.71
C GLU A 124 35.40 36.98 5.08
N GLU A 125 36.27 36.08 5.52
CA GLU A 125 37.70 36.40 5.65
C GLU A 125 38.51 35.18 6.10
N GLY A 126 39.46 34.81 5.24
CA GLY A 126 40.28 33.61 5.33
C GLY A 126 40.14 32.85 4.01
N GLU A 127 40.87 33.27 2.98
CA GLU A 127 41.02 32.42 1.79
C GLU A 127 41.42 31.01 2.25
N PRO A 128 40.82 29.95 1.69
CA PRO A 128 41.16 28.58 2.05
C PRO A 128 42.68 28.39 1.96
N VAL A 129 43.27 27.65 2.91
CA VAL A 129 44.71 27.36 2.89
C VAL A 129 44.98 26.39 1.76
N LEU A 130 45.09 26.90 0.53
CA LEU A 130 45.36 26.13 -0.67
C LEU A 130 46.54 25.19 -0.42
N PHE A 131 46.44 23.91 -0.84
CA PHE A 131 47.55 22.97 -0.75
C PHE A 131 48.82 23.64 -1.25
N GLY A 132 49.86 23.79 -0.45
CA GLY A 132 51.11 24.37 -0.91
C GLY A 132 51.70 23.51 -2.04
N PRO A 133 52.47 24.07 -2.98
CA PRO A 133 53.17 23.28 -4.00
C PRO A 133 54.05 22.18 -3.37
N ASP A 134 54.54 22.39 -2.14
CA ASP A 134 55.40 21.45 -1.40
C ASP A 134 54.62 20.40 -0.59
N THR A 135 53.28 20.51 -0.50
CA THR A 135 52.43 19.64 0.33
C THR A 135 51.32 18.95 -0.46
N PHE A 136 51.25 19.11 -1.78
CA PHE A 136 50.21 18.50 -2.60
C PHE A 136 50.61 17.09 -3.09
N HIS A 137 49.90 16.08 -2.60
CA HIS A 137 50.00 14.71 -3.09
C HIS A 137 48.70 14.31 -3.81
N VAL A 138 48.83 13.83 -5.06
CA VAL A 138 47.68 13.45 -5.89
C VAL A 138 46.87 12.34 -5.24
N ASP A 139 47.53 11.33 -4.69
CA ASP A 139 46.85 10.17 -4.09
C ASP A 139 46.04 10.58 -2.85
N GLU A 140 46.60 11.43 -1.97
CA GLU A 140 45.90 11.99 -0.81
C GLU A 140 44.69 12.83 -1.23
N PHE A 141 44.83 13.62 -2.31
CA PHE A 141 43.70 14.38 -2.86
C PHE A 141 42.59 13.44 -3.36
N LEU A 142 42.94 12.42 -4.15
CA LEU A 142 41.96 11.48 -4.69
C LEU A 142 41.24 10.71 -3.57
N GLU A 143 41.94 10.37 -2.50
CA GLU A 143 41.35 9.76 -1.30
C GLU A 143 40.42 10.70 -0.55
N SER A 144 40.74 12.00 -0.51
CA SER A 144 39.92 13.03 0.14
C SER A 144 38.71 13.51 -0.68
N LEU A 145 38.58 13.09 -1.95
CA LEU A 145 37.42 13.43 -2.78
C LEU A 145 36.09 13.10 -2.05
N PRO A 146 35.07 13.97 -2.15
CA PRO A 146 33.77 13.72 -1.56
C PRO A 146 33.18 12.37 -2.01
N PRO A 147 32.29 11.75 -1.22
CA PRO A 147 31.50 10.61 -1.67
C PRO A 147 30.75 10.94 -2.97
N GLY A 148 30.61 9.98 -3.88
CA GLY A 148 29.96 10.22 -5.18
C GLY A 148 30.94 10.42 -6.36
N PHE A 149 32.25 10.51 -6.10
CA PHE A 149 33.31 10.59 -7.10
C PHE A 149 34.08 9.28 -7.26
N VAL A 150 34.59 9.02 -8.47
CA VAL A 150 35.54 7.92 -8.73
C VAL A 150 36.94 8.37 -8.30
N LYS A 151 37.56 7.62 -7.40
CA LYS A 151 38.88 7.94 -6.80
C LYS A 151 40.06 7.27 -7.49
N ASP A 152 39.82 6.19 -8.24
CA ASP A 152 40.87 5.42 -8.90
C ASP A 152 41.05 5.88 -10.36
N PRO A 153 42.20 6.46 -10.73
CA PRO A 153 42.50 6.89 -12.09
C PRO A 153 42.45 5.77 -13.13
N GLN A 154 42.64 4.51 -12.75
CA GLN A 154 42.55 3.36 -13.67
C GLN A 154 41.12 3.17 -14.19
N TYR A 155 40.09 3.59 -13.44
CA TYR A 155 38.67 3.58 -13.84
C TYR A 155 38.15 4.95 -14.30
N GLY A 156 39.07 5.91 -14.41
CA GLY A 156 38.85 7.26 -14.86
C GLY A 156 38.26 8.12 -13.76
N LEU A 157 38.71 9.36 -13.66
CA LEU A 157 38.16 10.32 -12.70
C LEU A 157 36.78 10.83 -13.14
N GLY A 158 36.00 11.40 -12.22
CA GLY A 158 34.65 11.89 -12.49
C GLY A 158 33.64 11.43 -11.45
N LEU A 159 32.37 11.37 -11.81
CA LEU A 159 31.26 10.97 -10.94
C LEU A 159 30.97 9.48 -11.01
N LEU A 160 30.54 8.89 -9.89
CA LEU A 160 29.98 7.53 -9.84
C LEU A 160 28.72 7.45 -10.70
N LYS A 161 28.43 6.26 -11.25
CA LYS A 161 27.32 6.02 -12.19
C LYS A 161 25.97 6.52 -11.68
N ASP A 162 25.73 6.43 -10.38
CA ASP A 162 24.54 6.94 -9.73
C ASP A 162 24.33 8.45 -9.97
N ASN A 163 25.40 9.23 -10.03
CA ASN A 163 25.33 10.67 -10.29
C ASN A 163 25.14 11.03 -11.77
N ASN A 164 25.03 10.05 -12.69
CA ASN A 164 24.74 10.35 -14.10
C ASN A 164 23.39 11.08 -14.27
N ARG A 165 22.44 10.90 -13.35
CA ARG A 165 21.17 11.66 -13.33
C ARG A 165 21.40 13.16 -13.13
N LEU A 166 22.36 13.52 -12.29
CA LEU A 166 22.73 14.91 -12.04
C LEU A 166 23.41 15.49 -13.29
N VAL A 167 24.36 14.75 -13.88
CA VAL A 167 25.03 15.18 -15.11
C VAL A 167 24.01 15.47 -16.21
N ARG A 168 23.09 14.54 -16.47
CA ARG A 168 22.03 14.75 -17.48
C ARG A 168 21.23 16.02 -17.21
N LEU A 169 20.83 16.24 -15.96
CA LEU A 169 20.06 17.43 -15.58
C LEU A 169 20.84 18.73 -15.83
N ILE A 170 22.14 18.74 -15.53
CA ILE A 170 23.01 19.89 -15.83
C ILE A 170 23.12 20.07 -17.35
N GLU A 171 23.41 19.02 -18.11
CA GLU A 171 23.62 19.12 -19.56
C GLU A 171 22.35 19.46 -20.36
N ASP A 172 21.19 18.95 -19.92
CA ASP A 172 19.90 19.15 -20.58
C ASP A 172 19.34 20.57 -20.33
N HIS A 173 19.70 21.20 -19.21
CA HIS A 173 19.11 22.47 -18.77
C HIS A 173 20.14 23.61 -18.63
N SER A 174 21.40 23.40 -18.99
CA SER A 174 22.43 24.43 -18.99
C SER A 174 23.48 24.18 -20.07
N GLU A 175 24.27 25.22 -20.35
CA GLU A 175 25.46 25.14 -21.20
C GLU A 175 26.74 24.98 -20.36
N CYS A 176 26.60 24.51 -19.10
CA CYS A 176 27.74 24.36 -18.20
C CYS A 176 28.74 23.34 -18.73
N SER A 177 30.00 23.77 -18.82
CA SER A 177 31.14 22.93 -19.17
C SER A 177 31.94 22.47 -17.94
N GLU A 178 31.66 23.06 -16.78
CA GLU A 178 32.36 22.80 -15.52
C GLU A 178 31.39 22.54 -14.36
N LEU A 179 31.70 21.51 -13.57
CA LEU A 179 31.12 21.31 -12.24
C LEU A 179 32.14 21.75 -11.20
N ARG A 180 31.82 22.77 -10.42
CA ARG A 180 32.73 23.29 -9.39
C ARG A 180 32.21 22.98 -7.99
N ILE A 181 32.97 22.20 -7.24
CA ILE A 181 32.71 21.89 -5.83
C ILE A 181 33.42 22.94 -4.97
N VAL A 182 32.65 23.67 -4.17
CA VAL A 182 33.12 24.76 -3.29
C VAL A 182 32.71 24.49 -1.84
N PRO A 183 33.35 25.10 -0.84
CA PRO A 183 32.85 25.07 0.53
C PRO A 183 31.41 25.64 0.66
N GLY A 184 30.67 25.17 1.66
CA GLY A 184 29.31 25.65 1.96
C GLY A 184 28.18 24.79 1.38
N SER A 185 26.97 25.35 1.31
CA SER A 185 25.73 24.65 0.94
C SER A 185 24.99 25.26 -0.26
N GLY A 186 25.51 26.33 -0.86
CA GLY A 186 24.86 26.99 -1.99
C GLY A 186 24.93 26.17 -3.28
N ILE A 187 23.91 26.24 -4.13
CA ILE A 187 23.93 25.74 -5.51
C ILE A 187 23.61 26.91 -6.42
N LYS A 188 24.45 27.15 -7.43
CA LYS A 188 24.23 28.21 -8.40
C LYS A 188 24.84 27.88 -9.75
N VAL A 189 24.32 28.52 -10.79
CA VAL A 189 24.88 28.47 -12.14
C VAL A 189 25.46 29.85 -12.43
N ASP A 190 26.78 29.91 -12.63
CA ASP A 190 27.51 31.12 -13.01
C ASP A 190 28.08 30.88 -14.42
N ASP A 191 27.45 31.47 -15.44
CA ASP A 191 27.79 31.31 -16.86
C ASP A 191 27.89 29.84 -17.31
N ASP A 192 29.10 29.33 -17.54
CA ASP A 192 29.39 27.95 -17.95
C ASP A 192 29.81 27.05 -16.78
N VAL A 193 29.65 27.51 -15.54
CA VAL A 193 30.06 26.81 -14.32
C VAL A 193 28.86 26.49 -13.43
N PHE A 194 28.60 25.21 -13.24
CA PHE A 194 27.66 24.71 -12.26
C PHE A 194 28.37 24.59 -10.90
N ARG A 195 28.06 25.50 -9.97
CA ARG A 195 28.70 25.55 -8.64
C ARG A 195 27.83 24.87 -7.60
N VAL A 196 28.44 23.99 -6.81
CA VAL A 196 27.79 23.22 -5.74
C VAL A 196 28.63 23.28 -4.48
N GLY A 197 28.01 23.70 -3.39
CA GLY A 197 28.57 23.62 -2.06
C GLY A 197 28.77 22.17 -1.63
N GLN A 198 29.90 21.83 -1.02
CA GLN A 198 30.23 20.49 -0.58
C GLN A 198 29.16 19.89 0.35
N ALA A 199 28.59 20.68 1.26
CA ALA A 199 27.52 20.21 2.15
C ALA A 199 26.26 19.83 1.36
N ALA A 200 25.89 20.63 0.35
CA ALA A 200 24.75 20.33 -0.51
C ALA A 200 25.01 19.11 -1.41
N TRP A 201 26.26 18.92 -1.86
CA TRP A 201 26.68 17.73 -2.58
C TRP A 201 26.52 16.47 -1.71
N GLU A 202 27.02 16.51 -0.48
CA GLU A 202 26.95 15.38 0.45
C GLU A 202 25.51 15.03 0.83
N GLU A 203 24.66 16.04 1.04
CA GLU A 203 23.23 15.84 1.29
C GLU A 203 22.55 15.15 0.10
N LEU A 204 22.73 15.70 -1.11
CA LEU A 204 22.17 15.14 -2.35
C LEU A 204 22.63 13.70 -2.57
N TRP A 205 23.93 13.43 -2.41
CA TRP A 205 24.50 12.10 -2.53
C TRP A 205 23.92 11.14 -1.49
N SER A 206 23.80 11.58 -0.23
CA SER A 206 23.26 10.74 0.84
C SER A 206 21.82 10.31 0.57
N GLU A 207 20.98 11.19 0.02
CA GLU A 207 19.59 10.86 -0.30
C GLU A 207 19.50 9.95 -1.52
N ILE A 208 20.33 10.18 -2.54
CA ILE A 208 20.52 9.26 -3.67
C ILE A 208 20.83 7.84 -3.18
N VAL A 209 21.78 7.69 -2.26
CA VAL A 209 22.17 6.38 -1.71
C VAL A 209 21.02 5.78 -0.89
N ARG A 210 20.30 6.59 -0.11
CA ARG A 210 19.13 6.13 0.65
C ARG A 210 18.01 5.64 -0.25
N ILE A 211 17.69 6.34 -1.34
CA ILE A 211 16.69 5.92 -2.33
C ILE A 211 17.10 4.59 -2.97
N ASN A 212 18.35 4.50 -3.43
CA ASN A 212 18.90 3.27 -3.99
C ASN A 212 18.82 2.11 -3.00
N ASN A 213 19.18 2.33 -1.74
CA ASN A 213 19.09 1.31 -0.70
C ASN A 213 17.63 0.88 -0.46
N ARG A 214 16.69 1.83 -0.36
CA ARG A 214 15.26 1.53 -0.19
C ARG A 214 14.71 0.66 -1.32
N GLY A 215 15.04 0.95 -2.57
CA GLY A 215 14.60 0.18 -3.74
C GLY A 215 15.33 -1.16 -3.90
N ASN A 216 16.65 -1.17 -3.75
CA ASN A 216 17.48 -2.35 -3.98
C ASN A 216 17.31 -3.42 -2.90
N LEU A 217 16.82 -3.09 -1.71
CA LEU A 217 16.58 -4.09 -0.65
C LEU A 217 15.71 -5.26 -1.12
N ALA A 218 14.65 -5.00 -1.90
CA ALA A 218 13.80 -6.06 -2.44
C ALA A 218 14.57 -6.94 -3.42
N ALA A 219 15.26 -6.33 -4.39
CA ALA A 219 16.06 -7.04 -5.39
C ALA A 219 17.23 -7.83 -4.75
N SER A 220 17.89 -7.28 -3.72
CA SER A 220 18.96 -7.96 -3.00
C SER A 220 18.47 -9.22 -2.30
N ARG A 221 17.29 -9.19 -1.64
CA ARG A 221 16.72 -10.39 -1.01
C ARG A 221 16.44 -11.51 -2.00
N VAL A 222 16.02 -11.15 -3.22
CA VAL A 222 15.82 -12.11 -4.33
C VAL A 222 17.17 -12.64 -4.83
N LYS A 223 18.14 -11.76 -5.08
CA LYS A 223 19.50 -12.14 -5.50
C LYS A 223 20.18 -13.08 -4.50
N ASP A 224 20.11 -12.76 -3.20
CA ASP A 224 20.70 -13.57 -2.13
C ASP A 224 20.13 -14.99 -2.14
N SER A 225 18.80 -15.12 -2.27
CA SER A 225 18.13 -16.43 -2.35
C SER A 225 18.46 -17.17 -3.64
N CYS A 226 18.50 -16.47 -4.78
CA CYS A 226 18.89 -17.05 -6.08
C CYS A 226 20.32 -17.61 -6.03
N VAL A 227 21.28 -16.83 -5.55
CA VAL A 227 22.68 -17.25 -5.42
C VAL A 227 22.82 -18.42 -4.43
N ASN A 228 22.13 -18.35 -3.29
CA ASN A 228 22.09 -19.45 -2.32
C ASN A 228 21.58 -20.74 -2.97
N ASN A 229 20.45 -20.69 -3.69
CA ASN A 229 19.85 -21.87 -4.32
C ASN A 229 20.72 -22.42 -5.45
N TYR A 230 21.33 -21.54 -6.26
CA TYR A 230 22.23 -21.94 -7.33
C TYR A 230 23.49 -22.66 -6.81
N LEU A 231 23.97 -22.29 -5.63
CA LEU A 231 25.16 -22.86 -5.00
C LEU A 231 24.84 -23.92 -3.91
N ALA A 232 23.57 -24.20 -3.65
CA ALA A 232 23.13 -24.99 -2.49
C ALA A 232 23.74 -26.40 -2.48
N ASP A 233 23.65 -27.11 -3.61
CA ASP A 233 24.14 -28.49 -3.72
C ASP A 233 25.66 -28.57 -3.60
N ALA A 234 26.38 -27.59 -4.18
CA ALA A 234 27.84 -27.54 -4.16
C ALA A 234 28.40 -27.20 -2.77
N LEU A 235 27.65 -26.45 -1.97
CA LEU A 235 28.06 -25.99 -0.65
C LEU A 235 27.39 -26.76 0.51
N GLY A 236 26.51 -27.73 0.21
CA GLY A 236 25.75 -28.49 1.22
C GLY A 236 24.78 -27.61 2.02
N LEU A 237 24.22 -26.57 1.40
CA LEU A 237 23.27 -25.64 2.03
C LEU A 237 21.83 -26.02 1.70
N GLU A 238 20.90 -25.65 2.57
CA GLU A 238 19.47 -25.69 2.25
C GLU A 238 19.09 -24.59 1.26
N GLN A 239 18.19 -24.92 0.33
CA GLN A 239 17.60 -23.91 -0.55
C GLN A 239 16.73 -22.95 0.26
N SER A 240 16.91 -21.67 0.01
CA SER A 240 16.20 -20.58 0.65
C SER A 240 15.12 -19.98 -0.24
N ARG A 241 14.12 -19.33 0.39
CA ARG A 241 13.15 -18.46 -0.30
C ARG A 241 13.48 -16.99 -0.02
N PRO A 242 13.20 -16.06 -0.95
CA PRO A 242 13.39 -14.63 -0.72
C PRO A 242 12.58 -14.14 0.48
N LYS A 243 13.20 -13.34 1.34
CA LYS A 243 12.51 -12.68 2.45
C LYS A 243 11.68 -11.51 1.90
N LEU A 244 10.38 -11.45 2.19
CA LEU A 244 9.49 -10.44 1.60
C LEU A 244 9.58 -9.04 2.24
N GLY A 245 10.13 -8.97 3.46
CA GLY A 245 10.14 -7.73 4.26
C GLY A 245 8.85 -7.54 5.07
N ARG A 246 8.81 -6.49 5.92
CA ARG A 246 7.72 -6.28 6.88
C ARG A 246 6.54 -5.49 6.33
N LEU A 247 6.80 -4.50 5.49
CA LEU A 247 5.79 -3.56 4.96
C LEU A 247 5.14 -4.11 3.68
N THR A 248 3.86 -3.85 3.47
CA THR A 248 3.06 -4.34 2.32
C THR A 248 3.72 -4.03 0.97
N MET A 249 4.10 -2.76 0.72
CA MET A 249 4.79 -2.37 -0.52
C MET A 249 6.15 -3.06 -0.70
N SER A 250 6.87 -3.34 0.40
CA SER A 250 8.13 -4.10 0.33
C SER A 250 7.88 -5.56 -0.08
N LYS A 251 6.79 -6.17 0.39
CA LYS A 251 6.42 -7.55 0.02
C LYS A 251 6.09 -7.62 -1.47
N LEU A 252 5.23 -6.73 -1.95
CA LEU A 252 4.85 -6.63 -3.36
C LEU A 252 6.06 -6.41 -4.28
N LEU A 253 6.94 -5.47 -3.95
CA LEU A 253 8.17 -5.23 -4.72
C LEU A 253 9.12 -6.43 -4.73
N THR A 254 9.23 -7.16 -3.61
CA THR A 254 10.09 -8.35 -3.54
C THR A 254 9.52 -9.48 -4.41
N ARG A 255 8.20 -9.68 -4.41
CA ARG A 255 7.50 -10.67 -5.24
C ARG A 255 7.59 -10.34 -6.73
N ALA A 256 7.32 -9.08 -7.11
CA ALA A 256 7.51 -8.62 -8.48
C ALA A 256 8.96 -8.80 -8.97
N ALA A 257 9.94 -8.49 -8.11
CA ALA A 257 11.35 -8.75 -8.41
C ALA A 257 11.70 -10.25 -8.50
N ASN A 258 10.91 -11.12 -7.86
CA ASN A 258 11.00 -12.58 -7.94
C ASN A 258 10.24 -13.16 -9.15
N GLY A 259 9.60 -12.31 -9.97
CA GLY A 259 8.84 -12.73 -11.15
C GLY A 259 7.40 -13.18 -10.87
N GLU A 260 6.85 -12.87 -9.69
CA GLU A 260 5.46 -13.16 -9.35
C GLU A 260 4.55 -12.02 -9.86
N GLU A 261 3.62 -12.34 -10.78
CA GLU A 261 2.71 -11.35 -11.40
C GLU A 261 1.32 -11.28 -10.75
N ALA A 262 0.92 -12.31 -9.99
CA ALA A 262 -0.40 -12.38 -9.36
C ALA A 262 -0.35 -12.12 -7.85
N LEU A 263 -1.30 -11.33 -7.34
CA LEU A 263 -1.50 -11.12 -5.90
C LEU A 263 -2.04 -12.39 -5.24
N THR A 264 -1.40 -12.86 -4.18
CA THR A 264 -1.92 -13.99 -3.38
C THR A 264 -3.15 -13.58 -2.58
N GLU A 265 -3.95 -14.54 -2.10
CA GLU A 265 -5.11 -14.26 -1.22
C GLU A 265 -4.73 -13.38 -0.01
N ASP A 266 -3.61 -13.70 0.64
CA ASP A 266 -3.07 -12.91 1.76
C ASP A 266 -2.73 -11.45 1.37
N ASP A 267 -2.26 -11.23 0.13
CA ASP A 267 -1.92 -9.88 -0.34
C ASP A 267 -3.18 -9.07 -0.59
N GLN A 268 -4.21 -9.69 -1.17
CA GLN A 268 -5.50 -9.06 -1.40
C GLN A 268 -6.12 -8.64 -0.06
N VAL A 269 -6.06 -9.49 0.96
CA VAL A 269 -6.54 -9.17 2.31
C VAL A 269 -5.73 -8.03 2.95
N GLU A 270 -4.40 -8.06 2.84
CA GLU A 270 -3.54 -7.01 3.39
C GLU A 270 -3.77 -5.67 2.68
N LEU A 271 -3.96 -5.69 1.35
CA LEU A 271 -4.27 -4.52 0.54
C LEU A 271 -5.63 -3.92 0.93
N LEU A 272 -6.68 -4.75 1.00
CA LEU A 272 -8.01 -4.32 1.43
C LEU A 272 -7.97 -3.75 2.86
N SER A 273 -7.21 -4.34 3.77
CA SER A 273 -7.04 -3.83 5.13
C SER A 273 -6.33 -2.47 5.14
N ALA A 274 -5.30 -2.29 4.32
CA ALA A 274 -4.62 -1.01 4.18
C ALA A 274 -5.53 0.06 3.57
N MET A 275 -6.32 -0.30 2.55
CA MET A 275 -7.32 0.59 1.95
C MET A 275 -8.39 0.98 2.97
N GLN A 276 -8.89 0.03 3.77
CA GLN A 276 -9.85 0.30 4.82
C GLN A 276 -9.28 1.26 5.89
N ALA A 277 -8.01 1.10 6.26
CA ALA A 277 -7.33 2.00 7.19
C ALA A 277 -7.18 3.43 6.64
N GLN A 278 -7.13 3.59 5.31
CA GLN A 278 -7.01 4.87 4.63
C GLN A 278 -8.31 5.37 4.00
N ALA A 279 -9.45 4.71 4.22
CA ALA A 279 -10.70 5.00 3.52
C ALA A 279 -11.13 6.47 3.61
N ARG A 280 -10.91 7.12 4.77
CA ARG A 280 -11.21 8.56 4.96
C ARG A 280 -10.36 9.46 4.07
N VAL A 281 -9.05 9.17 3.99
CA VAL A 281 -8.11 9.93 3.15
C VAL A 281 -8.40 9.65 1.67
N ALA A 282 -8.70 8.40 1.32
CA ALA A 282 -9.08 8.03 -0.04
C ALA A 282 -10.34 8.78 -0.51
N ALA A 283 -11.34 8.96 0.37
CA ALA A 283 -12.55 9.72 0.06
C ALA A 283 -12.29 11.23 -0.16
N GLU A 284 -11.25 11.80 0.45
CA GLU A 284 -10.84 13.19 0.21
C GLU A 284 -10.09 13.35 -1.11
N VAL A 285 -9.27 12.36 -1.49
CA VAL A 285 -8.41 12.41 -2.68
C VAL A 285 -9.15 12.01 -3.96
N ALA A 286 -10.01 11.00 -3.89
CA ALA A 286 -10.71 10.43 -5.05
C ALA A 286 -12.14 9.98 -4.65
N PRO A 287 -13.05 10.93 -4.37
CA PRO A 287 -14.40 10.61 -3.87
C PRO A 287 -15.19 9.72 -4.83
N ASP A 288 -15.16 9.99 -6.13
CA ASP A 288 -15.92 9.22 -7.13
C ASP A 288 -15.47 7.76 -7.20
N THR A 289 -14.17 7.50 -7.10
CA THR A 289 -13.61 6.14 -7.06
C THR A 289 -14.05 5.38 -5.81
N VAL A 290 -14.13 6.06 -4.67
CA VAL A 290 -14.61 5.45 -3.42
C VAL A 290 -16.10 5.13 -3.50
N VAL A 291 -16.90 6.02 -4.10
CA VAL A 291 -18.33 5.78 -4.34
C VAL A 291 -18.53 4.60 -5.28
N ALA A 292 -17.80 4.54 -6.39
CA ALA A 292 -17.86 3.41 -7.33
C ALA A 292 -17.47 2.08 -6.64
N LEU A 293 -16.40 2.08 -5.83
CA LEU A 293 -16.00 0.90 -5.08
C LEU A 293 -17.04 0.48 -4.04
N GLN A 294 -17.66 1.43 -3.34
CA GLN A 294 -18.75 1.13 -2.41
C GLN A 294 -19.91 0.46 -3.15
N HIS A 295 -20.30 1.01 -4.29
CA HIS A 295 -21.36 0.46 -5.13
C HIS A 295 -21.06 -0.98 -5.58
N ASP A 296 -19.86 -1.24 -6.09
CA ASP A 296 -19.43 -2.58 -6.49
C ASP A 296 -19.47 -3.57 -5.30
N LEU A 297 -19.02 -3.13 -4.12
CA LEU A 297 -19.05 -3.95 -2.91
C LEU A 297 -20.48 -4.24 -2.43
N GLU A 298 -21.39 -3.27 -2.55
CA GLU A 298 -22.81 -3.43 -2.21
C GLU A 298 -23.47 -4.45 -3.14
N LEU A 299 -23.20 -4.39 -4.46
CA LEU A 299 -23.68 -5.36 -5.43
C LEU A 299 -23.18 -6.78 -5.12
N VAL A 300 -21.85 -6.95 -4.90
CA VAL A 300 -21.26 -8.25 -4.56
C VAL A 300 -21.84 -8.82 -3.26
N ASN A 301 -22.07 -7.96 -2.26
CA ASN A 301 -22.65 -8.38 -0.99
C ASN A 301 -24.12 -8.81 -1.17
N LEU A 302 -24.88 -8.08 -1.97
CA LEU A 302 -26.28 -8.39 -2.27
C LEU A 302 -26.42 -9.68 -3.08
N ASP A 303 -25.55 -9.91 -4.07
CA ASP A 303 -25.49 -11.16 -4.83
C ASP A 303 -25.23 -12.35 -3.90
N ARG A 304 -24.23 -12.26 -3.02
CA ARG A 304 -23.94 -13.30 -2.02
C ARG A 304 -25.10 -13.56 -1.07
N LEU A 305 -25.83 -12.52 -0.67
CA LEU A 305 -27.01 -12.66 0.16
C LEU A 305 -28.12 -13.41 -0.57
N ILE A 306 -28.40 -13.04 -1.82
CA ILE A 306 -29.41 -13.68 -2.67
C ILE A 306 -29.07 -15.15 -2.88
N GLU A 307 -27.83 -15.46 -3.26
CA GLU A 307 -27.35 -16.84 -3.44
C GLU A 307 -27.53 -17.68 -2.16
N ARG A 308 -27.16 -17.12 -1.00
CA ARG A 308 -27.32 -17.80 0.28
C ARG A 308 -28.80 -18.01 0.62
N PHE A 309 -29.64 -17.00 0.40
CA PHE A 309 -31.08 -17.08 0.64
C PHE A 309 -31.70 -18.21 -0.20
N GLU A 310 -31.38 -18.27 -1.49
CA GLU A 310 -31.82 -19.31 -2.42
C GLU A 310 -31.36 -20.71 -1.99
N ALA A 311 -30.08 -20.85 -1.65
CA ALA A 311 -29.52 -22.11 -1.19
C ALA A 311 -30.19 -22.61 0.11
N ASP A 312 -30.52 -21.69 1.02
CA ASP A 312 -31.19 -22.01 2.28
C ASP A 312 -32.68 -22.29 2.07
N LEU A 313 -33.32 -21.70 1.06
CA LEU A 313 -34.67 -22.03 0.65
C LEU A 313 -34.78 -23.49 0.19
N GLU A 314 -33.82 -24.00 -0.56
CA GLU A 314 -33.84 -25.41 -1.02
C GLU A 314 -33.61 -26.43 0.10
N LYS A 315 -33.16 -25.96 1.27
CA LYS A 315 -32.94 -26.78 2.46
C LYS A 315 -34.12 -26.68 3.43
N LYS A 316 -34.30 -27.72 4.24
CA LYS A 316 -35.34 -27.77 5.28
C LYS A 316 -34.83 -27.21 6.62
N HIS A 317 -34.41 -25.96 6.61
CA HIS A 317 -34.00 -25.27 7.83
C HIS A 317 -35.22 -24.96 8.73
N GLY A 318 -35.02 -25.07 10.05
CA GLY A 318 -36.03 -24.73 11.05
C GLY A 318 -36.15 -23.22 11.29
N GLU A 319 -37.13 -22.80 12.10
CA GLU A 319 -37.41 -21.39 12.38
C GLU A 319 -36.20 -20.63 12.95
N GLU A 320 -35.45 -21.25 13.87
CA GLU A 320 -34.28 -20.62 14.49
C GLU A 320 -33.21 -20.21 13.47
N HIS A 321 -33.00 -21.00 12.41
CA HIS A 321 -32.09 -20.64 11.33
C HIS A 321 -32.54 -19.37 10.61
N TRP A 322 -33.83 -19.27 10.29
CA TRP A 322 -34.39 -18.10 9.61
C TRP A 322 -34.40 -16.86 10.51
N GLN A 323 -34.68 -17.05 11.80
CA GLN A 323 -34.50 -15.99 12.79
C GLN A 323 -33.05 -15.50 12.79
N GLN A 324 -32.04 -16.37 12.88
CA GLN A 324 -30.63 -15.98 12.83
C GLN A 324 -30.24 -15.34 11.49
N PHE A 325 -30.76 -15.85 10.37
CA PHE A 325 -30.53 -15.30 9.04
C PHE A 325 -31.00 -13.84 8.96
N PHE A 326 -32.22 -13.55 9.41
CA PHE A 326 -32.75 -12.19 9.41
C PHE A 326 -32.16 -11.29 10.52
N ALA A 327 -31.54 -11.86 11.56
CA ALA A 327 -30.82 -11.06 12.56
C ALA A 327 -29.62 -10.37 11.91
N SER A 328 -28.89 -11.12 11.09
CA SER A 328 -27.71 -10.64 10.37
C SER A 328 -28.06 -9.85 9.11
N ASN A 329 -29.31 -9.94 8.63
CA ASN A 329 -29.77 -9.35 7.37
C ASN A 329 -31.12 -8.64 7.52
N ALA A 330 -31.30 -7.87 8.60
CA ALA A 330 -32.59 -7.24 8.91
C ALA A 330 -33.12 -6.31 7.80
N PHE A 331 -32.22 -5.77 6.97
CA PHE A 331 -32.58 -4.95 5.82
C PHE A 331 -33.44 -5.70 4.80
N ALA A 332 -33.26 -7.02 4.66
CA ALA A 332 -34.07 -7.83 3.75
C ALA A 332 -35.56 -7.78 4.13
N LEU A 333 -35.86 -7.66 5.42
CA LEU A 333 -37.23 -7.50 5.92
C LEU A 333 -37.77 -6.08 5.70
N GLN A 334 -36.91 -5.07 5.79
CA GLN A 334 -37.30 -3.67 5.56
C GLN A 334 -37.83 -3.45 4.13
N GLN A 335 -37.28 -4.19 3.15
CA GLN A 335 -37.70 -4.09 1.75
C GLN A 335 -39.17 -4.51 1.51
N VAL A 336 -39.77 -5.30 2.42
CA VAL A 336 -41.14 -5.80 2.28
C VAL A 336 -42.14 -5.17 3.26
N PHE A 337 -41.69 -4.33 4.18
CA PHE A 337 -42.54 -3.75 5.22
C PHE A 337 -43.28 -2.47 4.82
N GLY A 338 -42.92 -1.85 3.70
CA GLY A 338 -43.60 -0.65 3.19
C GLY A 338 -43.49 0.60 4.09
N SER A 339 -42.64 0.55 5.12
CA SER A 339 -42.34 1.66 6.03
C SER A 339 -40.87 1.56 6.46
N PRO A 340 -40.17 2.69 6.67
CA PRO A 340 -38.82 2.67 7.23
C PRO A 340 -38.89 2.10 8.66
N LEU A 341 -38.29 0.94 8.87
CA LEU A 341 -38.25 0.24 10.15
C LEU A 341 -36.82 -0.16 10.46
N VAL A 342 -36.31 0.11 11.66
CA VAL A 342 -34.98 -0.33 12.10
C VAL A 342 -35.13 -1.35 13.23
N SER A 343 -34.28 -2.39 13.23
CA SER A 343 -34.31 -3.44 14.26
C SER A 343 -33.87 -2.85 15.60
N VAL A 344 -34.65 -3.12 16.65
CA VAL A 344 -34.37 -2.70 18.03
C VAL A 344 -33.82 -3.87 18.83
N ALA A 345 -34.44 -5.04 18.70
CA ALA A 345 -34.02 -6.27 19.38
C ALA A 345 -34.51 -7.52 18.62
N SER A 346 -33.66 -8.55 18.59
CA SER A 346 -34.05 -9.93 18.30
C SER A 346 -34.54 -10.62 19.59
N LYS A 347 -35.56 -11.48 19.50
CA LYS A 347 -36.17 -12.18 20.64
C LYS A 347 -36.59 -11.22 21.76
N ALA A 348 -37.39 -10.22 21.41
CA ALA A 348 -37.81 -9.17 22.32
C ALA A 348 -38.87 -9.65 23.31
N SER A 349 -38.61 -9.49 24.61
CA SER A 349 -39.58 -9.71 25.67
C SER A 349 -40.68 -8.64 25.61
N VAL A 350 -41.90 -9.04 25.26
CA VAL A 350 -43.07 -8.15 25.16
C VAL A 350 -43.92 -8.11 26.44
N GLY A 351 -43.45 -8.74 27.51
CA GLY A 351 -44.14 -8.81 28.80
C GLY A 351 -45.07 -10.02 28.91
N GLY A 352 -46.00 -9.98 29.86
CA GLY A 352 -46.91 -11.10 30.15
C GLY A 352 -46.37 -12.14 31.13
N THR A 353 -45.28 -11.83 31.85
CA THR A 353 -44.78 -12.66 32.96
C THR A 353 -45.89 -12.88 33.99
N LYS A 354 -46.25 -14.15 34.21
CA LYS A 354 -47.24 -14.57 35.21
C LYS A 354 -46.67 -14.40 36.61
N LEU A 355 -47.56 -14.46 37.62
CA LEU A 355 -47.20 -14.35 39.03
C LEU A 355 -46.20 -15.44 39.50
N ASP A 356 -46.14 -16.57 38.81
CA ASP A 356 -45.19 -17.66 39.07
C ASP A 356 -43.83 -17.48 38.35
N GLY A 357 -43.61 -16.34 37.69
CA GLY A 357 -42.40 -16.04 36.93
C GLY A 357 -42.35 -16.68 35.53
N SER A 358 -43.33 -17.49 35.15
CA SER A 358 -43.41 -18.13 33.84
C SER A 358 -44.22 -17.31 32.83
N GLY A 359 -44.15 -17.66 31.54
CA GLY A 359 -45.08 -17.13 30.54
C GLY A 359 -44.71 -15.76 29.94
N ASN A 360 -43.47 -15.31 30.12
CA ASN A 360 -42.98 -14.15 29.38
C ASN A 360 -43.11 -14.40 27.87
N LYS A 361 -43.78 -13.51 27.15
CA LYS A 361 -43.97 -13.64 25.70
C LYS A 361 -42.80 -12.97 25.00
N ILE A 362 -42.28 -13.68 24.00
CA ILE A 362 -41.12 -13.26 23.23
C ILE A 362 -41.58 -13.15 21.78
N ALA A 363 -41.38 -11.98 21.18
CA ALA A 363 -41.52 -11.78 19.75
C ALA A 363 -40.17 -12.00 19.07
N ASP A 364 -40.17 -12.52 17.84
CA ASP A 364 -38.91 -12.80 17.13
C ASP A 364 -38.13 -11.52 16.86
N TYR A 365 -38.82 -10.45 16.50
CA TYR A 365 -38.22 -9.12 16.37
C TYR A 365 -39.12 -8.00 16.88
N LEU A 366 -38.48 -7.00 17.46
CA LEU A 366 -39.03 -5.66 17.68
C LEU A 366 -38.31 -4.68 16.75
N PHE A 367 -39.07 -4.03 15.89
CA PHE A 367 -38.62 -2.93 15.04
C PHE A 367 -39.20 -1.61 15.53
N LYS A 368 -38.61 -0.48 15.11
CA LYS A 368 -39.20 0.84 15.27
C LYS A 368 -39.12 1.66 14.00
N ASN A 369 -40.09 2.52 13.77
CA ASN A 369 -39.97 3.57 12.80
C ASN A 369 -39.02 4.65 13.35
N PRO A 370 -37.89 4.96 12.67
CA PRO A 370 -36.90 5.88 13.20
C PRO A 370 -37.39 7.34 13.26
N LEU A 371 -38.44 7.69 12.53
CA LEU A 371 -39.00 9.05 12.50
C LEU A 371 -40.08 9.27 13.54
N THR A 372 -40.83 8.23 13.91
CA THR A 372 -41.98 8.33 14.84
C THR A 372 -41.79 7.56 16.13
N ALA A 373 -40.67 6.84 16.27
CA ALA A 373 -40.39 5.87 17.32
C ALA A 373 -41.40 4.72 17.45
N ASN A 374 -42.42 4.66 16.58
CA ASN A 374 -43.52 3.72 16.70
C ASN A 374 -43.05 2.29 16.38
N VAL A 375 -43.37 1.34 17.26
CA VAL A 375 -42.84 -0.03 17.17
C VAL A 375 -43.63 -0.95 16.24
N ALA A 376 -42.96 -2.00 15.78
CA ALA A 376 -43.56 -3.11 15.05
C ALA A 376 -42.98 -4.45 15.53
N LEU A 377 -43.79 -5.50 15.43
CA LEU A 377 -43.42 -6.87 15.77
C LEU A 377 -43.39 -7.74 14.53
N VAL A 378 -42.43 -8.66 14.47
CA VAL A 378 -42.32 -9.66 13.41
C VAL A 378 -42.33 -11.04 14.04
N GLU A 379 -43.15 -11.93 13.48
CA GLU A 379 -43.20 -13.36 13.78
C GLU A 379 -42.77 -14.15 12.53
N ILE A 380 -41.81 -15.05 12.68
CA ILE A 380 -41.23 -15.82 11.57
C ILE A 380 -41.59 -17.30 11.73
N LYS A 381 -42.17 -17.86 10.66
CA LYS A 381 -42.32 -19.32 10.47
C LYS A 381 -41.35 -19.81 9.41
N THR A 382 -41.44 -21.08 9.03
CA THR A 382 -40.54 -21.64 8.01
C THR A 382 -41.04 -21.33 6.59
N PRO A 383 -40.16 -21.34 5.56
CA PRO A 383 -40.58 -21.31 4.16
C PRO A 383 -41.42 -22.53 3.75
N THR A 384 -41.31 -23.64 4.50
CA THR A 384 -42.08 -24.86 4.26
C THR A 384 -43.45 -24.88 4.94
N THR A 385 -43.74 -23.88 5.78
CA THR A 385 -45.03 -23.72 6.43
C THR A 385 -46.12 -23.57 5.37
N LYS A 386 -47.12 -24.45 5.41
CA LYS A 386 -48.24 -24.39 4.47
C LYS A 386 -49.12 -23.22 4.88
N ILE A 387 -49.36 -22.27 3.98
CA ILE A 387 -50.14 -21.05 4.27
C ILE A 387 -51.60 -21.14 3.82
N VAL A 388 -51.90 -21.97 2.81
CA VAL A 388 -53.25 -22.25 2.31
C VAL A 388 -53.56 -23.75 2.45
N LYS A 389 -54.81 -24.10 2.78
CA LYS A 389 -55.25 -25.49 2.89
C LYS A 389 -55.11 -26.22 1.55
N SER A 390 -54.83 -27.52 1.60
CA SER A 390 -54.74 -28.35 0.41
C SER A 390 -56.10 -28.59 -0.26
N THR A 391 -57.17 -28.66 0.54
CA THR A 391 -58.54 -28.88 0.10
C THR A 391 -59.32 -27.58 0.00
N ALA A 392 -60.10 -27.45 -1.07
CA ALA A 392 -61.04 -26.34 -1.21
C ALA A 392 -62.16 -26.50 -0.18
N TYR A 393 -62.60 -25.36 0.38
CA TYR A 393 -63.80 -25.32 1.21
C TYR A 393 -65.06 -25.39 0.33
N ARG A 394 -65.01 -24.72 -0.83
CA ARG A 394 -66.03 -24.69 -1.90
C ARG A 394 -65.35 -24.28 -3.21
N ASP A 395 -65.91 -24.63 -4.37
CA ASP A 395 -65.36 -24.38 -5.73
C ASP A 395 -64.42 -23.16 -5.83
N GLY A 396 -63.11 -23.41 -5.93
CA GLY A 396 -62.08 -22.38 -6.12
C GLY A 396 -61.86 -21.45 -4.92
N VAL A 397 -62.37 -21.77 -3.73
CA VAL A 397 -62.19 -21.03 -2.47
C VAL A 397 -61.47 -21.92 -1.46
N TYR A 398 -60.31 -21.46 -1.03
CA TYR A 398 -59.46 -22.16 -0.07
C TYR A 398 -59.37 -21.39 1.24
N GLY A 399 -59.39 -22.10 2.36
CA GLY A 399 -59.08 -21.51 3.66
C GLY A 399 -57.58 -21.42 3.89
N ILE A 400 -57.15 -20.53 4.79
CA ILE A 400 -55.79 -20.57 5.32
C ILE A 400 -55.58 -21.75 6.28
N THR A 401 -54.34 -22.17 6.48
CA THR A 401 -54.02 -23.23 7.44
C THR A 401 -54.15 -22.76 8.89
N SER A 402 -54.28 -23.72 9.81
CA SER A 402 -54.27 -23.42 11.25
C SER A 402 -52.94 -22.82 11.69
N GLU A 403 -51.83 -23.24 11.08
CA GLU A 403 -50.48 -22.76 11.40
C GLU A 403 -50.33 -21.26 11.09
N LEU A 404 -50.74 -20.82 9.90
CA LEU A 404 -50.75 -19.38 9.56
C LEU A 404 -51.71 -18.60 10.48
N SER A 405 -52.91 -19.14 10.73
CA SER A 405 -53.88 -18.49 11.63
C SER A 405 -53.34 -18.34 13.06
N GLN A 406 -52.58 -19.33 13.55
CA GLN A 406 -51.94 -19.30 14.86
C GLN A 406 -50.83 -18.26 14.90
N ALA A 407 -49.98 -18.17 13.86
CA ALA A 407 -48.94 -17.14 13.76
C ALA A 407 -49.53 -15.72 13.78
N VAL A 408 -50.62 -15.48 13.05
CA VAL A 408 -51.35 -14.20 13.07
C VAL A 408 -51.91 -13.89 14.47
N THR A 409 -52.50 -14.90 15.13
CA THR A 409 -53.03 -14.72 16.49
C THR A 409 -51.91 -14.45 17.49
N GLN A 410 -50.77 -15.12 17.33
CA GLN A 410 -49.60 -15.00 18.18
C GLN A 410 -49.00 -13.59 18.11
N VAL A 411 -48.78 -13.04 16.92
CA VAL A 411 -48.22 -11.68 16.78
C VAL A 411 -49.18 -10.60 17.32
N LEU A 412 -50.50 -10.80 17.16
CA LEU A 412 -51.50 -9.90 17.71
C LEU A 412 -51.55 -9.95 19.25
N ASP A 413 -51.43 -11.14 19.82
CA ASP A 413 -51.36 -11.33 21.27
C ASP A 413 -50.06 -10.75 21.86
N GLN A 414 -48.91 -10.93 21.17
CA GLN A 414 -47.66 -10.25 21.52
C GLN A 414 -47.81 -8.73 21.47
N ALA A 415 -48.44 -8.17 20.43
CA ALA A 415 -48.70 -6.74 20.34
C ALA A 415 -49.62 -6.23 21.46
N HIS A 416 -50.65 -6.99 21.81
CA HIS A 416 -51.54 -6.67 22.92
C HIS A 416 -50.78 -6.63 24.25
N GLN A 417 -49.95 -7.64 24.54
CA GLN A 417 -49.13 -7.67 25.76
C GLN A 417 -48.12 -6.51 25.78
N LEU A 418 -47.44 -6.25 24.66
CA LEU A 418 -46.51 -5.13 24.57
C LEU A 418 -47.20 -3.82 24.88
N LYS A 419 -48.41 -3.60 24.35
CA LYS A 419 -49.19 -2.38 24.59
C LYS A 419 -49.59 -2.23 26.07
N LEU A 420 -50.00 -3.31 26.73
CA LEU A 420 -50.37 -3.29 28.15
C LEU A 420 -49.17 -2.99 29.06
N HIS A 421 -48.01 -3.56 28.74
CA HIS A 421 -46.81 -3.49 29.58
C HIS A 421 -45.78 -2.47 29.09
N PHE A 422 -46.12 -1.66 28.07
CA PHE A 422 -45.17 -0.86 27.33
C PHE A 422 -44.36 0.08 28.22
N ALA A 423 -45.01 0.79 29.15
CA ALA A 423 -44.35 1.73 30.04
C ALA A 423 -43.25 1.06 30.87
N ASN A 424 -43.50 -0.15 31.38
CA ASN A 424 -42.55 -0.92 32.17
C ASN A 424 -41.44 -1.48 31.29
N VAL A 425 -41.77 -2.07 30.13
CA VAL A 425 -40.77 -2.57 29.17
C VAL A 425 -39.83 -1.45 28.72
N LYS A 426 -40.38 -0.27 28.45
CA LYS A 426 -39.67 0.95 28.07
C LYS A 426 -38.72 1.43 29.18
N SER A 427 -39.21 1.49 30.42
CA SER A 427 -38.41 1.95 31.58
C SER A 427 -37.32 0.95 31.96
N ASP A 428 -37.66 -0.33 32.05
CA ASP A 428 -36.76 -1.38 32.54
C ASP A 428 -35.63 -1.64 31.55
N SER A 429 -35.93 -1.54 30.25
CA SER A 429 -34.93 -1.65 29.17
C SER A 429 -34.17 -0.36 28.92
N ARG A 430 -34.54 0.77 29.57
CA ARG A 430 -34.01 2.12 29.32
C ARG A 430 -34.11 2.58 27.86
N GLN A 431 -35.13 2.13 27.14
CA GLN A 431 -35.36 2.41 25.72
C GLN A 431 -36.40 3.53 25.56
N TYR A 432 -36.06 4.77 25.94
CA TYR A 432 -37.02 5.86 25.98
C TYR A 432 -37.48 6.38 24.61
N ASP A 433 -36.77 6.02 23.54
CA ASP A 433 -37.07 6.36 22.15
C ASP A 433 -37.85 5.23 21.43
N LEU A 434 -38.94 4.82 22.06
CA LEU A 434 -39.92 3.85 21.55
C LEU A 434 -41.33 4.35 21.84
N GLU A 435 -42.24 4.18 20.90
CA GLU A 435 -43.67 4.47 21.07
C GLU A 435 -44.54 3.29 20.61
N ALA A 436 -45.68 3.09 21.28
CA ALA A 436 -46.62 2.00 21.00
C ALA A 436 -48.01 2.51 20.61
N TYR A 437 -48.07 3.62 19.86
CA TYR A 437 -49.33 4.21 19.41
C TYR A 437 -50.14 3.23 18.55
N SER A 438 -49.47 2.61 17.57
CA SER A 438 -50.04 1.61 16.68
C SER A 438 -49.00 0.55 16.35
N ILE A 439 -48.94 -0.52 17.14
CA ILE A 439 -47.95 -1.60 16.94
C ILE A 439 -48.23 -2.29 15.61
N GLY A 440 -47.32 -2.16 14.65
CA GLY A 440 -47.39 -2.91 13.39
C GLY A 440 -47.12 -4.39 13.64
N CYS A 441 -47.82 -5.28 12.96
CA CYS A 441 -47.58 -6.73 13.07
C CYS A 441 -47.23 -7.29 11.68
N PHE A 442 -46.16 -8.07 11.62
CA PHE A 442 -45.71 -8.76 10.41
C PHE A 442 -45.59 -10.24 10.66
N VAL A 443 -46.07 -11.06 9.73
CA VAL A 443 -45.88 -12.50 9.73
C VAL A 443 -45.14 -12.89 8.46
N ILE A 444 -44.02 -13.58 8.62
CA ILE A 444 -43.23 -14.12 7.51
C ILE A 444 -43.41 -15.63 7.52
N ALA A 445 -44.11 -16.19 6.53
CA ALA A 445 -44.45 -17.60 6.53
C ALA A 445 -44.64 -18.18 5.12
N GLY A 446 -44.09 -19.38 4.91
CA GLY A 446 -44.35 -20.17 3.71
C GLY A 446 -43.83 -19.55 2.41
N ARG A 447 -44.30 -20.11 1.31
CA ARG A 447 -44.14 -19.57 -0.06
C ARG A 447 -45.48 -19.37 -0.73
N LEU A 448 -45.54 -18.51 -1.74
CA LEU A 448 -46.74 -18.38 -2.57
C LEU A 448 -47.13 -19.75 -3.17
N PRO A 449 -48.45 -20.01 -3.33
CA PRO A 449 -48.89 -21.18 -4.08
C PRO A 449 -48.27 -21.18 -5.50
N PRO A 450 -47.89 -22.35 -6.04
CA PRO A 450 -47.32 -22.42 -7.38
C PRO A 450 -48.28 -21.88 -8.45
N ALA A 451 -47.74 -21.43 -9.58
CA ALA A 451 -48.50 -20.77 -10.64
C ALA A 451 -49.66 -21.63 -11.22
N ASP A 452 -49.59 -22.96 -11.07
CA ASP A 452 -50.64 -23.89 -11.47
C ASP A 452 -51.85 -23.94 -10.51
N GLN A 453 -51.81 -23.19 -9.40
CA GLN A 453 -52.86 -23.13 -8.37
C GLN A 453 -53.38 -21.70 -8.12
N PRO A 454 -53.88 -21.00 -9.17
CA PRO A 454 -54.27 -19.59 -9.07
C PRO A 454 -55.40 -19.32 -8.06
N ASP A 455 -56.31 -20.29 -7.85
CA ASP A 455 -57.38 -20.14 -6.86
C ASP A 455 -56.87 -20.11 -5.41
N LYS A 456 -55.74 -20.77 -5.11
CA LYS A 456 -55.09 -20.70 -3.80
C LYS A 456 -54.44 -19.34 -3.59
N THR A 457 -53.74 -18.82 -4.61
CA THR A 457 -53.16 -17.47 -4.59
C THR A 457 -54.25 -16.43 -4.39
N LYS A 458 -55.33 -16.50 -5.18
CA LYS A 458 -56.52 -15.65 -5.01
C LYS A 458 -57.05 -15.70 -3.57
N SER A 459 -57.19 -16.89 -2.99
CA SER A 459 -57.69 -17.05 -1.62
C SER A 459 -56.75 -16.47 -0.56
N LEU A 460 -55.43 -16.60 -0.77
CA LEU A 460 -54.41 -15.97 0.08
C LEU A 460 -54.49 -14.44 0.00
N GLU A 461 -54.57 -13.87 -1.21
CA GLU A 461 -54.70 -12.42 -1.41
C GLU A 461 -55.96 -11.86 -0.74
N LEU A 462 -57.11 -12.53 -0.92
CA LEU A 462 -58.36 -12.13 -0.27
C LEU A 462 -58.24 -12.15 1.26
N PHE A 463 -57.54 -13.14 1.82
CA PHE A 463 -57.33 -13.23 3.26
C PHE A 463 -56.41 -12.09 3.76
N ARG A 464 -55.21 -11.96 3.19
CA ARG A 464 -54.22 -10.98 3.67
C ARG A 464 -54.61 -9.54 3.37
N GLY A 465 -55.27 -9.28 2.24
CA GLY A 465 -55.78 -7.95 1.89
C GLY A 465 -56.88 -7.44 2.83
N ASN A 466 -57.54 -8.33 3.57
CA ASN A 466 -58.53 -7.95 4.60
C ASN A 466 -57.94 -7.89 6.03
N SER A 467 -56.67 -8.26 6.20
CA SER A 467 -55.96 -8.15 7.47
C SER A 467 -55.43 -6.74 7.68
N ARG A 468 -56.19 -5.90 8.40
CA ARG A 468 -55.81 -4.50 8.64
C ARG A 468 -54.65 -4.32 9.63
N ALA A 469 -54.48 -5.26 10.55
CA ALA A 469 -53.50 -5.15 11.64
C ALA A 469 -52.22 -5.96 11.40
N VAL A 470 -52.28 -6.98 10.55
CA VAL A 470 -51.15 -7.90 10.30
C VAL A 470 -50.84 -7.97 8.82
N SER A 471 -49.60 -7.65 8.46
CA SER A 471 -49.07 -7.85 7.11
C SER A 471 -48.48 -9.24 7.00
N ILE A 472 -48.89 -10.00 5.98
CA ILE A 472 -48.44 -11.38 5.76
C ILE A 472 -47.58 -11.41 4.50
N VAL A 473 -46.31 -11.79 4.69
CA VAL A 473 -45.29 -11.83 3.65
C VAL A 473 -44.74 -13.25 3.53
N THR A 474 -44.47 -13.68 2.31
CA THR A 474 -43.88 -14.98 2.01
C THR A 474 -42.36 -14.87 1.78
N PHE A 475 -41.64 -15.98 1.92
CA PHE A 475 -40.18 -15.96 1.76
C PHE A 475 -39.73 -15.62 0.33
N ASP A 476 -40.50 -16.06 -0.67
CA ASP A 476 -40.27 -15.74 -2.07
C ASP A 476 -40.56 -14.28 -2.40
N GLU A 477 -41.48 -13.60 -1.69
CA GLU A 477 -41.65 -12.15 -1.81
C GLU A 477 -40.45 -11.37 -1.25
N VAL A 478 -39.86 -11.83 -0.13
CA VAL A 478 -38.62 -11.24 0.40
C VAL A 478 -37.48 -11.39 -0.61
N LEU A 479 -37.30 -12.59 -1.15
CA LEU A 479 -36.28 -12.87 -2.17
C LEU A 479 -36.50 -12.04 -3.44
N ALA A 480 -37.75 -11.94 -3.93
CA ALA A 480 -38.08 -11.14 -5.10
C ALA A 480 -37.78 -9.65 -4.87
N SER A 481 -38.04 -9.13 -3.67
CA SER A 481 -37.71 -7.75 -3.31
C SER A 481 -36.19 -7.49 -3.30
N LEU A 482 -35.39 -8.44 -2.79
CA LEU A 482 -33.92 -8.37 -2.84
C LEU A 482 -33.39 -8.38 -4.29
N ARG A 483 -33.95 -9.23 -5.15
CA ARG A 483 -33.59 -9.27 -6.58
C ARG A 483 -33.94 -7.96 -7.29
N LEU A 484 -35.12 -7.40 -7.02
CA LEU A 484 -35.52 -6.10 -7.58
C LEU A 484 -34.59 -4.97 -7.14
N LEU A 485 -34.17 -4.95 -5.88
CA LEU A 485 -33.19 -3.98 -5.38
C LEU A 485 -31.84 -4.14 -6.09
N ARG A 486 -31.39 -5.38 -6.30
CA ARG A 486 -30.15 -5.69 -7.00
C ARG A 486 -30.17 -5.24 -8.46
N ASP A 487 -31.27 -5.47 -9.15
CA ASP A 487 -31.46 -5.03 -10.54
C ASP A 487 -31.50 -3.49 -10.62
N LEU A 488 -32.18 -2.82 -9.68
CA LEU A 488 -32.20 -1.36 -9.59
C LEU A 488 -30.79 -0.77 -9.42
N LEU A 489 -29.98 -1.34 -8.51
CA LEU A 489 -28.60 -0.89 -8.30
C LEU A 489 -27.73 -1.17 -9.52
N THR A 490 -28.00 -2.23 -10.28
CA THR A 490 -27.23 -2.53 -11.50
C THR A 490 -27.56 -1.57 -12.65
N ASP A 491 -28.82 -1.11 -12.74
CA ASP A 491 -29.30 -0.22 -13.80
C ASP A 491 -29.01 1.28 -13.52
N GLU A 492 -28.52 1.65 -12.33
CA GLU A 492 -28.01 2.99 -12.10
C GLU A 492 -26.73 3.21 -12.94
N PRO A 493 -26.70 4.17 -13.88
CA PRO A 493 -25.49 4.43 -14.65
C PRO A 493 -24.41 4.89 -13.69
N SER A 494 -23.34 4.11 -13.60
CA SER A 494 -22.10 4.51 -12.93
C SER A 494 -21.72 5.90 -13.42
N ALA A 495 -21.85 6.89 -12.54
CA ALA A 495 -21.50 8.25 -12.86
C ALA A 495 -20.01 8.27 -13.24
N THR A 496 -19.73 8.76 -14.46
CA THR A 496 -18.42 9.12 -15.01
C THR A 496 -17.51 8.00 -15.53
N GLY A 497 -17.75 7.57 -16.77
CA GLY A 497 -16.65 7.29 -17.70
C GLY A 497 -16.12 8.60 -18.28
N PRO A 498 -14.79 8.81 -18.44
CA PRO A 498 -14.27 10.02 -19.05
C PRO A 498 -14.73 10.07 -20.51
N GLY A 499 -15.40 11.16 -20.87
CA GLY A 499 -15.97 11.36 -22.20
C GLY A 499 -14.91 11.18 -23.28
N ALA A 500 -15.16 10.23 -24.19
CA ALA A 500 -14.51 10.23 -25.48
C ALA A 500 -15.02 11.46 -26.25
N GLU A 501 -14.12 12.42 -26.51
CA GLU A 501 -14.40 13.51 -27.43
C GLU A 501 -14.66 12.95 -28.84
N PRO A 502 -15.72 13.39 -29.53
CA PRO A 502 -15.91 13.05 -30.93
C PRO A 502 -14.98 13.89 -31.82
N ASN A 503 -14.23 13.20 -32.69
CA ASN A 503 -13.56 13.79 -33.86
C ASN A 503 -14.53 14.40 -34.86
#